data_AF-G3AWH3-F1
#
_entry.id   AF-G3AWH3-F1
#
_cell.length_a   1.000
_cell.length_b   1.000
_cell.length_c   1.000
_cell.angle_alpha   90.00
_cell.angle_beta   90.00
_cell.angle_gamma   90.00
#
_symmetry.space_group_name_H-M   'P 1'
#
loop_
_entity.id
_entity.type
_entity.pdbx_description
1 polymer ?
#
loop_
_entity_poly.entity_id
_entity_poly.type
_entity_poly.pdbx_seq_one_letter_code
_entity_poly.pdbx_strand_id
1 'polypeptide(L)'
;MDQITSILSQVDARTSHIGILGQFEQQSGLPRSYAVIAAIGVYFVLIFLNVGGIGQLLSNIAGFVVPGYYSLVALDTPGTDDDTKLLTYWVVFAFLNVIEFWSKAILYWIPFYWLFKTVFLLYIGIPAFGGAVSVYNSIIKPISDQVISGGGNIAHDIDDLATGVSTGVNF
;
A
#
# COMPACT_ATOMS: atom_id res chain seq x y z
N MET A 1 2.83 24.38 -17.51
CA MET A 1 2.62 23.49 -18.68
C MET A 1 3.76 22.49 -18.82
N ASP A 2 5.02 22.89 -18.63
CA ASP A 2 6.19 22.03 -18.87
C ASP A 2 6.28 20.76 -18.00
N GLN A 3 5.91 20.84 -16.73
CA GLN A 3 5.87 19.66 -15.84
C GLN A 3 4.86 18.61 -16.31
N ILE A 4 3.68 19.03 -16.78
CA ILE A 4 2.65 18.11 -17.27
C ILE A 4 3.17 17.38 -18.50
N THR A 5 3.74 18.10 -19.47
CA THR A 5 4.30 17.49 -20.69
C THR A 5 5.42 16.50 -20.36
N SER A 6 6.25 16.77 -19.35
CA SER A 6 7.32 15.87 -18.91
C SER A 6 6.82 14.58 -18.23
N ILE A 7 5.68 14.64 -17.55
CA ILE A 7 5.04 13.45 -16.95
C ILE A 7 4.39 12.62 -18.05
N LEU A 8 3.72 13.28 -19.00
CA LEU A 8 3.06 12.60 -20.12
C LEU A 8 4.07 11.82 -20.97
N SER A 9 5.24 12.40 -21.26
CA SER A 9 6.29 11.72 -22.04
C SER A 9 6.93 10.54 -21.30
N GLN A 10 7.10 10.63 -19.97
CA GLN A 10 7.59 9.52 -19.15
C GLN A 10 6.60 8.37 -19.07
N VAL A 11 5.31 8.69 -18.91
CA VAL A 11 4.23 7.70 -18.95
C VAL A 11 4.23 7.03 -20.31
N ASP A 12 4.24 7.80 -21.40
CA ASP A 12 4.23 7.25 -22.75
C ASP A 12 5.44 6.34 -23.04
N ALA A 13 6.64 6.74 -22.59
CA ALA A 13 7.84 5.92 -22.71
C ALA A 13 7.73 4.60 -21.92
N ARG A 14 7.24 4.63 -20.67
CA ARG A 14 7.04 3.42 -19.86
C ARG A 14 5.91 2.55 -20.36
N THR A 15 4.93 3.13 -21.04
CA THR A 15 3.72 2.45 -21.52
C THR A 15 3.85 1.95 -22.95
N SER A 16 4.92 2.36 -23.66
CA SER A 16 5.16 2.00 -25.06
C SER A 16 5.29 0.50 -25.35
N HIS A 17 5.66 -0.30 -24.36
CA HIS A 17 5.78 -1.76 -24.47
C HIS A 17 4.42 -2.50 -24.43
N ILE A 18 3.33 -1.81 -24.11
CA ILE A 18 2.01 -2.42 -23.91
C ILE A 18 1.21 -2.33 -25.22
N GLY A 19 1.20 -3.41 -26.01
CA GLY A 19 0.59 -3.43 -27.35
C GLY A 19 -0.88 -3.01 -27.42
N ILE A 20 -1.65 -3.23 -26.35
CA ILE A 20 -3.07 -2.84 -26.23
C ILE A 20 -3.24 -1.31 -26.31
N LEU A 21 -2.27 -0.55 -25.79
CA LEU A 21 -2.33 0.92 -25.79
C LEU A 21 -1.89 1.51 -27.12
N GLY A 22 -1.03 0.80 -27.87
CA GLY A 22 -0.73 1.14 -29.26
C GLY A 22 -1.93 0.98 -30.20
N GLN A 23 -2.76 -0.04 -29.96
CA GLN A 23 -4.02 -0.22 -30.71
C GLN A 23 -5.04 0.88 -30.39
N PHE A 24 -5.13 1.30 -29.13
CA PHE A 24 -6.01 2.40 -28.71
C PHE A 24 -5.58 3.76 -29.28
N GLU A 25 -4.27 4.03 -29.32
CA GLU A 25 -3.71 5.23 -29.94
C GLU A 25 -3.97 5.26 -31.46
N GLN A 26 -3.79 4.15 -32.17
CA GLN A 26 -4.08 4.07 -33.61
C GLN A 26 -5.56 4.30 -33.94
N GLN A 27 -6.48 3.87 -33.08
CA GLN A 27 -7.92 4.01 -33.30
C GLN A 27 -8.48 5.37 -32.87
N SER A 28 -7.96 5.96 -31.79
CA SER A 28 -8.48 7.20 -31.21
C SER A 28 -7.69 8.45 -31.61
N GLY A 29 -6.46 8.29 -32.09
CA GLY A 29 -5.54 9.40 -32.40
C GLY A 29 -5.05 10.18 -31.17
N LEU A 30 -5.36 9.72 -29.96
CA LEU A 30 -4.98 10.36 -28.70
C LEU A 30 -3.72 9.71 -28.09
N PRO A 31 -2.84 10.49 -27.42
CA PRO A 31 -1.66 9.95 -26.74
C PRO A 31 -2.02 8.92 -25.68
N ARG A 32 -1.22 7.85 -25.57
CA ARG A 32 -1.45 6.72 -24.64
C ARG A 32 -1.53 7.16 -23.18
N SER A 33 -0.81 8.23 -22.83
CA SER A 33 -0.84 8.83 -21.49
C SER A 33 -2.25 9.28 -21.08
N TYR A 34 -3.07 9.77 -22.02
CA TYR A 34 -4.43 10.20 -21.73
C TYR A 34 -5.33 9.01 -21.40
N ALA A 35 -5.14 7.86 -22.08
CA ALA A 35 -5.84 6.62 -21.78
C ALA A 35 -5.51 6.10 -20.38
N VAL A 36 -4.25 6.15 -19.96
CA VAL A 36 -3.82 5.76 -18.60
C VAL A 36 -4.45 6.67 -17.54
N ILE A 37 -4.40 7.99 -17.74
CA ILE A 37 -5.01 8.95 -16.81
C ILE A 37 -6.53 8.75 -16.73
N ALA A 38 -7.19 8.54 -17.87
CA ALA A 38 -8.61 8.25 -17.91
C ALA A 38 -8.95 6.94 -17.17
N ALA A 39 -8.17 5.88 -17.37
CA ALA A 39 -8.36 4.61 -16.65
C ALA A 39 -8.21 4.77 -15.14
N ILE A 40 -7.21 5.52 -14.67
CA ILE A 40 -7.02 5.84 -13.25
C ILE A 40 -8.21 6.66 -12.73
N GLY A 41 -8.66 7.67 -13.47
CA GLY A 41 -9.83 8.48 -13.12
C GLY A 41 -11.10 7.64 -12.99
N VAL A 42 -11.37 6.78 -13.98
CA VAL A 42 -12.51 5.84 -13.97
C VAL A 42 -12.41 4.91 -12.77
N TYR A 43 -11.23 4.38 -12.46
CA TYR A 43 -11.00 3.52 -11.30
C TYR A 43 -11.38 4.22 -9.98
N PHE A 44 -10.92 5.46 -9.75
CA PHE A 44 -11.30 6.23 -8.56
C PHE A 44 -12.80 6.58 -8.53
N VAL A 45 -13.40 6.87 -9.69
CA VAL A 45 -14.85 7.10 -9.79
C VAL A 45 -15.64 5.84 -9.43
N LEU A 46 -15.21 4.66 -9.88
CA LEU A 46 -15.86 3.39 -9.53
C LEU A 46 -15.79 3.10 -8.02
N ILE A 47 -14.65 3.40 -7.38
CA ILE A 47 -14.51 3.31 -5.93
C ILE A 47 -15.44 4.29 -5.22
N PHE A 48 -15.51 5.52 -5.70
CA PHE A 48 -16.37 6.56 -5.15
C PHE A 48 -17.86 6.19 -5.22
N LEU A 49 -18.30 5.67 -6.37
CA LEU A 49 -19.69 5.26 -6.57
C LEU A 49 -20.06 4.00 -5.79
N ASN A 50 -19.09 3.10 -5.53
CA ASN A 50 -19.27 1.87 -4.76
C ASN A 50 -20.57 1.09 -5.08
N VAL A 51 -20.92 1.00 -6.37
CA VAL A 51 -22.15 0.33 -6.81
C VAL A 51 -22.04 -1.16 -6.51
N GLY A 52 -22.94 -1.71 -5.70
CA GLY A 52 -22.97 -3.15 -5.38
C GLY A 52 -21.77 -3.66 -4.56
N GLY A 53 -21.03 -2.78 -3.88
CA GLY A 53 -19.88 -3.17 -3.05
C GLY A 53 -18.55 -3.26 -3.78
N ILE A 54 -18.49 -2.89 -5.07
CA ILE A 54 -17.24 -2.95 -5.87
C ILE A 54 -16.13 -2.07 -5.28
N GLY A 55 -16.49 -1.03 -4.53
CA GLY A 55 -15.51 -0.11 -3.93
C GLY A 55 -14.63 -0.80 -2.91
N GLN A 56 -15.17 -1.77 -2.15
CA GLN A 56 -14.39 -2.59 -1.22
C GLN A 56 -13.35 -3.43 -1.95
N LEU A 57 -13.79 -4.14 -3.00
CA LEU A 57 -12.91 -5.00 -3.79
C LEU A 57 -11.78 -4.19 -4.43
N LEU A 58 -12.13 -3.10 -5.12
CA LEU A 58 -11.17 -2.23 -5.78
C LEU A 58 -10.18 -1.65 -4.74
N SER A 59 -10.68 -1.12 -3.62
CA SER A 59 -9.84 -0.58 -2.54
C SER A 59 -8.82 -1.60 -2.03
N ASN A 60 -9.25 -2.83 -1.75
CA ASN A 60 -8.37 -3.89 -1.25
C ASN A 60 -7.37 -4.36 -2.32
N ILE A 61 -7.75 -4.39 -3.60
CA ILE A 61 -6.82 -4.67 -4.70
C ILE A 61 -5.74 -3.59 -4.77
N ALA A 62 -6.10 -2.30 -4.76
CA ALA A 62 -5.09 -1.23 -4.74
C ALA A 62 -4.19 -1.33 -3.50
N GLY A 63 -4.79 -1.57 -2.34
CA GLY A 63 -4.10 -1.74 -1.07
C GLY A 63 -3.20 -2.98 -1.00
N PHE A 64 -3.36 -3.95 -1.91
CA PHE A 64 -2.52 -5.14 -1.97
C PHE A 64 -1.49 -5.08 -3.09
N VAL A 65 -1.91 -4.69 -4.30
CA VAL A 65 -1.09 -4.75 -5.51
C VAL A 65 0.02 -3.71 -5.50
N VAL A 66 -0.28 -2.47 -5.08
CA VAL A 66 0.70 -1.39 -5.04
C VAL A 66 1.89 -1.71 -4.14
N PRO A 67 1.70 -1.99 -2.83
CA PRO A 67 2.79 -2.39 -1.95
C PRO A 67 3.37 -3.76 -2.32
N GLY A 68 2.59 -4.67 -2.89
CA GLY A 68 3.08 -5.96 -3.39
C GLY A 68 4.10 -5.79 -4.51
N TYR A 69 3.85 -4.88 -5.45
CA TYR A 69 4.83 -4.52 -6.48
C TYR A 69 6.11 -3.94 -5.87
N TYR A 70 6.00 -2.99 -4.94
CA TYR A 70 7.17 -2.45 -4.25
C TYR A 70 7.91 -3.50 -3.41
N SER A 71 7.19 -4.47 -2.82
CA SER A 71 7.79 -5.58 -2.09
C SER A 71 8.61 -6.48 -3.01
N LEU A 72 8.11 -6.77 -4.22
CA LEU A 72 8.88 -7.54 -5.23
C LEU A 72 10.14 -6.78 -5.70
N VAL A 73 10.03 -5.46 -5.90
CA VAL A 73 11.20 -4.64 -6.26
C VAL A 73 12.20 -4.56 -5.11
N ALA A 74 11.73 -4.48 -3.87
CA ALA A 74 12.59 -4.48 -2.68
C ALA A 74 13.33 -5.81 -2.51
N LEU A 75 12.71 -6.95 -2.85
CA LEU A 75 13.37 -8.27 -2.80
C LEU A 75 14.60 -8.36 -3.72
N ASP A 76 14.60 -7.64 -4.84
CA ASP A 76 15.71 -7.61 -5.78
C ASP A 76 16.77 -6.54 -5.43
N THR A 77 16.53 -5.68 -4.43
CA THR A 77 17.41 -4.57 -4.06
C THR A 77 18.09 -4.83 -2.71
N PRO A 78 19.43 -4.78 -2.59
CA PRO A 78 20.10 -4.98 -1.31
C PRO A 78 20.00 -3.71 -0.44
N GLY A 79 18.97 -3.62 0.42
CA GLY A 79 18.82 -2.53 1.40
C GLY A 79 17.70 -2.78 2.42
N THR A 80 17.98 -2.54 3.71
CA THR A 80 17.07 -2.84 4.84
C THR A 80 16.07 -1.73 5.18
N ASP A 81 16.25 -0.53 4.63
CA ASP A 81 15.44 0.65 4.97
C ASP A 81 14.04 0.63 4.35
N ASP A 82 13.84 -0.20 3.33
CA ASP A 82 12.54 -0.36 2.67
C ASP A 82 11.64 -1.36 3.42
N ASP A 83 12.24 -2.35 4.09
CA ASP A 83 11.52 -3.39 4.83
C ASP A 83 10.68 -2.81 5.98
N THR A 84 11.22 -1.84 6.73
CA THR A 84 10.50 -1.21 7.86
C THR A 84 9.26 -0.44 7.39
N LYS A 85 9.36 0.23 6.24
CA LYS A 85 8.24 1.00 5.64
C LYS A 85 7.17 0.07 5.09
N LEU A 86 7.60 -1.01 4.42
CA LEU A 86 6.70 -2.06 3.93
C LEU A 86 5.97 -2.76 5.08
N LEU A 87 6.68 -3.14 6.14
CA LEU A 87 6.06 -3.80 7.30
C LEU A 87 5.08 -2.87 8.03
N THR A 88 5.45 -1.59 8.21
CA THR A 88 4.55 -0.56 8.75
C THR A 88 3.26 -0.47 7.93
N TYR A 89 3.38 -0.44 6.60
CA TYR A 89 2.24 -0.44 5.71
C TYR A 89 1.35 -1.68 5.92
N TRP A 90 1.95 -2.88 5.95
CA TRP A 90 1.20 -4.13 6.11
C TRP A 90 0.46 -4.21 7.45
N VAL A 91 1.04 -3.70 8.53
CA VAL A 91 0.38 -3.61 9.85
C VAL A 91 -0.85 -2.69 9.77
N VAL A 92 -0.71 -1.50 9.17
CA VAL A 92 -1.82 -0.55 8.99
C VAL A 92 -2.91 -1.14 8.10
N PHE A 93 -2.52 -1.81 7.01
CA PHE A 93 -3.44 -2.47 6.10
C PHE A 93 -4.23 -3.57 6.82
N ALA A 94 -3.57 -4.44 7.59
CA ALA A 94 -4.24 -5.49 8.37
C ALA A 94 -5.22 -4.90 9.39
N PHE A 95 -4.82 -3.86 10.12
CA PHE A 95 -5.67 -3.16 11.08
C PHE A 95 -6.94 -2.58 10.41
N LEU A 96 -6.78 -1.89 9.28
CA LEU A 96 -7.91 -1.35 8.53
C LEU A 96 -8.84 -2.45 8.00
N ASN A 97 -8.30 -3.61 7.62
CA ASN A 97 -9.11 -4.77 7.22
C ASN A 97 -9.92 -5.36 8.39
N VAL A 98 -9.40 -5.35 9.61
CA VAL A 98 -10.19 -5.76 10.78
C VAL A 98 -11.37 -4.80 11.00
N ILE A 99 -11.13 -3.49 10.88
CA ILE A 99 -12.17 -2.47 10.97
C ILE A 99 -13.25 -2.63 9.86
N GLU A 100 -12.89 -3.20 8.70
CA GLU A 100 -13.88 -3.47 7.64
C GLU A 100 -15.01 -4.40 8.03
N PHE A 101 -14.87 -5.18 9.10
CA PHE A 101 -15.97 -5.98 9.61
C PHE A 101 -17.22 -5.11 9.88
N TRP A 102 -17.01 -3.86 10.33
CA TRP A 102 -18.07 -2.88 10.55
C TRP A 102 -18.32 -1.97 9.34
N SER A 103 -17.87 -2.35 8.13
CA SER A 103 -17.98 -1.54 6.90
C SER A 103 -19.37 -1.00 6.63
N LYS A 104 -20.43 -1.77 6.88
CA LYS A 104 -21.82 -1.29 6.74
C LYS A 104 -22.15 -0.14 7.69
N ALA A 105 -21.71 -0.24 8.95
CA ALA A 105 -21.90 0.83 9.94
C ALA A 105 -21.04 2.06 9.62
N ILE A 106 -19.81 1.85 9.17
CA ILE A 106 -18.90 2.92 8.76
C ILE A 106 -19.46 3.67 7.55
N LEU A 107 -19.97 2.96 6.53
CA LEU A 107 -20.56 3.57 5.34
C LEU A 107 -21.86 4.32 5.64
N TYR A 108 -22.62 3.88 6.64
CA TYR A 108 -23.79 4.61 7.10
C TYR A 108 -23.42 5.98 7.70
N TRP A 109 -22.30 6.05 8.42
CA TRP A 109 -21.86 7.28 9.09
C TRP A 109 -20.99 8.17 8.19
N ILE A 110 -20.15 7.57 7.35
CA ILE A 110 -19.22 8.24 6.45
C ILE A 110 -19.45 7.72 5.03
N PRO A 111 -20.28 8.42 4.22
CA PRO A 111 -20.35 8.12 2.79
C PRO A 111 -18.96 8.35 2.17
N PHE A 112 -18.56 7.49 1.23
CA PHE A 112 -17.25 7.49 0.55
C PHE A 112 -16.04 6.98 1.35
N TYR A 113 -16.25 6.27 2.47
CA TYR A 113 -15.15 5.63 3.23
C TYR A 113 -14.15 4.86 2.36
N TRP A 114 -14.61 4.12 1.35
CA TRP A 114 -13.74 3.34 0.46
C TRP A 114 -12.75 4.20 -0.34
N LEU A 115 -13.17 5.38 -0.76
CA LEU A 115 -12.28 6.31 -1.44
C LEU A 115 -11.19 6.81 -0.47
N PHE A 116 -11.59 7.26 0.72
CA PHE A 116 -10.66 7.73 1.74
C PHE A 116 -9.68 6.64 2.17
N LYS A 117 -10.16 5.43 2.45
CA LYS A 117 -9.31 4.28 2.75
C LYS A 117 -8.29 4.04 1.64
N THR A 118 -8.73 4.05 0.38
CA THR A 118 -7.83 3.81 -0.77
C THR A 118 -6.77 4.90 -0.89
N VAL A 119 -7.16 6.17 -0.81
CA VAL A 119 -6.21 7.30 -0.87
C VAL A 119 -5.22 7.24 0.28
N PHE A 120 -5.69 6.93 1.49
CA PHE A 120 -4.83 6.78 2.66
C PHE A 120 -3.83 5.63 2.52
N LEU A 121 -4.28 4.46 2.04
CA LEU A 121 -3.40 3.33 1.76
C LEU A 121 -2.38 3.69 0.67
N LEU A 122 -2.79 4.31 -0.43
CA LEU A 122 -1.87 4.74 -1.48
C LEU A 122 -0.85 5.76 -0.96
N TYR A 123 -1.27 6.68 -0.10
CA TYR A 123 -0.39 7.68 0.51
C TYR A 123 0.72 7.04 1.36
N ILE A 124 0.41 5.97 2.11
CA ILE A 124 1.40 5.25 2.93
C ILE A 124 2.22 4.30 2.06
N GLY A 125 1.58 3.60 1.12
CA GLY A 125 2.18 2.53 0.33
C GLY A 125 3.10 3.02 -0.78
N ILE A 126 3.01 4.28 -1.19
CA ILE A 126 3.93 4.88 -2.16
C ILE A 126 5.12 5.52 -1.41
N PRO A 127 6.35 4.99 -1.55
CA PRO A 127 7.51 5.47 -0.80
C PRO A 127 7.82 6.95 -1.03
N ALA A 128 7.51 7.46 -2.23
CA ALA A 128 7.78 8.83 -2.64
C ALA A 128 7.04 9.89 -1.80
N PHE A 129 5.92 9.55 -1.16
CA PHE A 129 5.14 10.49 -0.35
C PHE A 129 5.60 10.55 1.11
N GLY A 130 6.49 9.66 1.56
CA GLY A 130 6.97 9.62 2.95
C GLY A 130 5.89 9.29 3.99
N GLY A 131 4.68 8.89 3.56
CA GLY A 131 3.54 8.62 4.45
C GLY A 131 3.83 7.51 5.46
N ALA A 132 4.53 6.46 5.06
CA ALA A 132 4.96 5.37 5.94
C ALA A 132 5.83 5.86 7.12
N VAL A 133 6.74 6.81 6.88
CA VAL A 133 7.62 7.36 7.93
C VAL A 133 6.82 8.20 8.92
N SER A 134 5.85 8.99 8.43
CA SER A 134 4.98 9.79 9.29
C SER A 134 4.13 8.92 10.21
N VAL A 135 3.54 7.84 9.68
CA VAL A 135 2.74 6.89 10.46
C VAL A 135 3.60 6.08 11.42
N TYR A 136 4.79 5.65 10.99
CA TYR A 136 5.73 4.93 11.84
C TYR A 136 6.11 5.76 13.07
N ASN A 137 6.56 7.00 12.87
CA ASN A 137 7.00 7.86 13.98
C ASN A 137 5.86 8.31 14.90
N SER A 138 4.65 8.49 14.35
CA SER A 138 3.53 9.08 15.11
C SER A 138 2.67 8.03 15.82
N ILE A 139 2.53 6.83 15.26
CA ILE A 139 1.59 5.81 15.74
C ILE A 139 2.33 4.54 16.14
N ILE A 140 3.17 3.99 15.26
CA ILE A 140 3.76 2.67 15.52
C ILE A 140 4.84 2.74 16.59
N LYS A 141 5.77 3.70 16.50
CA LYS A 141 6.87 3.86 17.44
C LYS A 141 6.42 4.01 18.91
N PRO A 142 5.47 4.89 19.27
CA PRO A 142 5.01 4.98 20.66
C PRO A 142 4.28 3.72 21.12
N ILE A 143 3.53 3.03 20.24
CA ILE A 143 2.85 1.78 20.59
C ILE A 143 3.85 0.64 20.75
N SER A 144 4.84 0.52 19.87
CA SER A 144 5.90 -0.49 19.97
C SER A 144 6.72 -0.26 21.23
N ASP A 145 7.08 0.98 21.53
CA ASP A 145 7.81 1.31 22.74
C ASP A 145 6.97 0.96 23.98
N GLN A 146 5.66 1.21 23.97
CA GLN A 146 4.79 0.88 25.10
C GLN A 146 4.53 -0.64 25.26
N VAL A 147 4.38 -1.38 24.15
CA VAL A 147 4.18 -2.83 24.15
C VAL A 147 5.48 -3.56 24.50
N ILE A 148 6.62 -3.12 23.99
CA ILE A 148 7.94 -3.73 24.27
C ILE A 148 8.44 -3.31 25.67
N SER A 149 8.20 -2.08 26.11
CA SER A 149 8.53 -1.66 27.50
C SER A 149 7.63 -2.32 28.53
N GLY A 150 6.36 -2.60 28.21
CA GLY A 150 5.50 -3.47 29.01
C GLY A 150 5.83 -4.96 28.87
N GLY A 151 6.51 -5.35 27.79
CA GLY A 151 6.95 -6.70 27.43
C GLY A 151 8.44 -6.97 27.64
N GLY A 152 9.14 -6.17 28.44
CA GLY A 152 10.57 -6.36 28.73
C GLY A 152 10.90 -7.76 29.28
N ASN A 153 9.92 -8.38 29.95
CA ASN A 153 10.01 -9.77 30.39
C ASN A 153 9.95 -10.78 29.23
N ILE A 154 9.17 -10.50 28.18
CA ILE A 154 8.90 -11.45 27.09
C ILE A 154 10.10 -11.58 26.15
N ALA A 155 10.80 -10.48 25.87
CA ALA A 155 12.01 -10.53 25.05
C ALA A 155 13.12 -11.35 25.74
N HIS A 156 13.27 -11.18 27.06
CA HIS A 156 14.19 -11.96 27.87
C HIS A 156 13.77 -13.43 27.96
N ASP A 157 12.48 -13.71 28.17
CA ASP A 157 11.94 -15.07 28.23
C ASP A 157 12.13 -15.83 26.90
N ILE A 158 11.97 -15.17 25.75
CA ILE A 158 12.18 -15.79 24.44
C ILE A 158 13.67 -16.10 24.20
N ASP A 159 14.57 -15.22 24.64
CA ASP A 159 16.02 -15.43 24.53
C ASP A 159 16.51 -16.56 25.46
N ASP A 160 15.99 -16.62 26.69
CA ASP A 160 16.24 -17.70 27.65
C ASP A 160 15.73 -19.06 27.15
N LEU A 161 14.56 -19.10 26.49
CA LEU A 161 14.03 -20.32 25.88
C LEU A 161 14.85 -20.75 24.66
N ALA A 162 15.29 -19.80 23.83
CA ALA A 162 16.12 -20.09 22.65
C ALA A 162 17.52 -20.62 23.06
N THR A 163 18.14 -20.01 24.08
CA THR A 163 19.40 -20.51 24.64
C THR A 163 19.24 -21.83 25.37
N GLY A 164 18.17 -22.03 26.15
CA GLY A 164 17.87 -23.31 26.80
C GLY A 164 17.73 -24.48 25.81
N VAL A 165 17.05 -24.26 24.68
CA VAL A 165 16.92 -25.26 23.61
C VAL A 165 18.25 -25.50 22.87
N SER A 166 19.02 -24.45 22.59
CA SER A 166 20.34 -24.58 21.96
C SER A 166 21.34 -25.35 22.83
N THR A 167 21.31 -25.13 24.15
CA THR A 167 22.22 -25.80 25.10
C THR A 167 21.84 -27.26 25.34
N GLY A 168 20.54 -27.60 25.23
CA GLY A 168 20.03 -28.97 25.40
C GLY A 168 20.25 -29.91 24.20
N VAL A 169 20.70 -29.42 23.05
CA VAL A 169 20.86 -30.22 21.81
C VAL A 169 22.33 -30.53 21.48
N ASN A 170 23.30 -30.06 22.28
CA ASN A 170 24.69 -30.48 22.18
C ASN A 170 24.94 -31.73 23.04
N PHE A 171 24.79 -32.91 22.42
CA PHE A 171 25.30 -34.19 22.93
C PHE A 171 26.72 -34.46 22.42
#